data_AF-A0A8E0RT60-F1
#
_entry.id   AF-A0A8E0RT60-F1
#
_cell.length_a   1.000
_cell.length_b   1.000
_cell.length_c   1.000
_cell.angle_alpha   90.00
_cell.angle_beta   90.00
_cell.angle_gamma   90.00
#
_symmetry.space_group_name_H-M   'P 1'
#
loop_
_entity.id
_entity.type
_entity.pdbx_description
1 polymer ?
#
loop_
_entity_poly.entity_id
_entity_poly.type
_entity_poly.pdbx_seq_one_letter_code
_entity_poly.pdbx_strand_id
1 'polypeptide(L)'
;MIGPGKQQNAFKKCLRNRSLVVGFFGYIHPLNKLDSTDGSTYHTATFHIRFPHTGDVCYLAYHYPYTYTRLLSDIARWKKEAERTDSNPVYFRVQSLTSTLLENPVPVLTITAKSLLTDDKSTPDQLARLSVSASEVDGCKPMPDRSFYTRSSIRPYIFLTARVHSGETNSSWVMQGLVNHLVSDHPVAVQARQQFIFKIVPMLNPDGVICGK
;
A
#
# COMPACT_ATOMS: atom_id res chain seq x y z
N MET A 1 31.65 -14.23 3.92
CA MET A 1 30.43 -14.52 4.69
C MET A 1 29.41 -13.43 4.40
N ILE A 2 28.36 -13.75 3.64
CA ILE A 2 27.25 -12.85 3.30
C ILE A 2 25.99 -13.57 3.82
N GLY A 3 25.27 -12.94 4.75
CA GLY A 3 24.15 -13.56 5.47
C GLY A 3 22.94 -13.89 4.57
N PRO A 4 22.06 -14.81 5.00
CA PRO A 4 20.89 -15.22 4.25
C PRO A 4 19.77 -14.21 4.48
N GLY A 5 19.50 -13.34 3.51
CA GLY A 5 18.42 -12.38 3.65
C GLY A 5 18.52 -11.27 2.62
N LYS A 6 17.96 -11.52 1.44
CA LYS A 6 17.35 -10.52 0.56
C LYS A 6 16.64 -11.23 -0.58
N GLN A 7 15.32 -11.17 -0.55
CA GLN A 7 14.46 -11.68 -1.61
C GLN A 7 14.71 -10.84 -2.86
N GLN A 8 15.44 -11.39 -3.83
CA GLN A 8 15.59 -10.76 -5.13
C GLN A 8 14.26 -10.90 -5.88
N ASN A 9 13.60 -9.76 -6.10
CA ASN A 9 12.20 -9.70 -6.53
C ASN A 9 11.91 -10.01 -8.01
N ALA A 10 12.92 -10.34 -8.82
CA ALA A 10 12.73 -11.05 -10.09
C ALA A 10 14.08 -11.47 -10.66
N PHE A 11 14.17 -12.68 -11.23
CA PHE A 11 15.33 -13.09 -12.01
C PHE A 11 14.96 -13.10 -13.50
N LYS A 12 15.72 -12.36 -14.31
CA LYS A 12 15.68 -12.46 -15.79
C LYS A 12 16.71 -13.51 -16.20
N LYS A 13 16.28 -14.62 -16.80
CA LYS A 13 17.20 -15.65 -17.30
C LYS A 13 16.96 -15.89 -18.78
N CYS A 14 17.98 -15.61 -19.59
CA CYS A 14 18.05 -16.11 -20.97
C CYS A 14 18.42 -17.60 -20.88
N LEU A 15 17.46 -18.47 -21.08
CA LEU A 15 17.61 -19.91 -20.85
C LEU A 15 18.23 -20.57 -22.08
N ARG A 16 19.55 -20.83 -22.06
CA ARG A 16 20.19 -21.75 -23.02
C ARG A 16 19.74 -23.21 -22.80
N ASN A 17 19.45 -23.57 -21.55
CA ASN A 17 18.89 -24.88 -21.17
C ASN A 17 17.42 -24.69 -20.79
N ARG A 18 16.51 -25.48 -21.39
CA ARG A 18 15.03 -25.42 -21.24
C ARG A 18 14.48 -25.70 -19.83
N SER A 19 15.34 -25.70 -18.81
CA SER A 19 14.97 -26.03 -17.44
C SER A 19 15.65 -25.10 -16.44
N LEU A 20 14.90 -24.66 -15.44
CA LEU A 20 15.42 -23.98 -14.27
C LEU A 20 15.10 -24.77 -13.01
N VAL A 21 16.12 -24.97 -12.18
CA VAL A 21 15.96 -25.48 -10.81
C VAL A 21 16.00 -24.27 -9.88
N VAL A 22 14.97 -24.13 -9.04
CA VAL A 22 14.90 -23.08 -8.03
C VAL A 22 14.80 -23.75 -6.67
N GLY A 23 15.73 -23.42 -5.77
CA GLY A 23 15.75 -23.88 -4.38
C GLY A 23 15.44 -22.74 -3.43
N PHE A 24 14.56 -23.00 -2.47
CA PHE A 24 14.27 -22.11 -1.35
C PHE A 24 14.78 -22.75 -0.07
N PHE A 25 15.59 -22.01 0.68
CA PHE A 25 16.10 -22.42 1.97
C PHE A 25 15.39 -21.62 3.06
N GLY A 26 14.60 -22.30 3.88
CA GLY A 26 13.78 -21.69 4.91
C GLY A 26 14.16 -22.19 6.29
N TYR A 27 14.24 -21.26 7.23
CA TYR A 27 14.29 -21.56 8.65
C TYR A 27 12.87 -21.51 9.21
N ILE A 28 12.42 -22.57 9.87
CA ILE A 28 11.12 -22.61 10.55
C ILE A 28 11.42 -22.71 12.04
N HIS A 29 10.98 -21.70 12.82
CA HIS A 29 10.98 -21.82 14.27
C HIS A 29 9.98 -22.92 14.66
N PRO A 30 10.38 -23.96 15.40
CA PRO A 30 9.43 -24.97 15.88
C PRO A 30 8.40 -24.30 16.78
N LEU A 31 7.12 -24.44 16.43
CA LEU A 31 5.99 -23.83 17.15
C LEU A 31 5.73 -24.47 18.53
N ASN A 32 6.36 -25.61 18.84
CA ASN A 32 6.20 -26.31 20.10
C ASN A 32 7.54 -26.43 20.84
N LYS A 33 7.72 -25.60 21.87
CA LYS A 33 8.85 -25.70 22.80
C LYS A 33 8.53 -26.77 23.86
N LEU A 34 8.48 -28.02 23.45
CA LEU A 34 8.31 -29.20 24.31
C LEU A 34 9.28 -30.30 23.88
N ASP A 35 10.57 -29.98 23.72
CA ASP A 35 11.64 -30.79 24.29
C ASP A 35 12.99 -30.10 24.08
N SER A 36 13.82 -30.17 25.10
CA SER A 36 15.16 -29.59 25.12
C SER A 36 16.15 -30.42 24.31
N THR A 37 16.16 -30.23 22.98
CA THR A 37 17.34 -30.46 22.15
C THR A 37 17.52 -29.27 21.21
N ASP A 38 18.63 -28.55 21.40
CA ASP A 38 18.99 -27.30 20.71
C ASP A 38 19.45 -27.56 19.26
N GLY A 39 18.52 -28.02 18.41
CA GLY A 39 18.77 -28.37 17.04
C GLY A 39 17.84 -27.61 16.10
N SER A 40 18.31 -26.48 15.56
CA SER A 40 17.58 -25.80 14.47
C SER A 40 17.42 -26.74 13.27
N THR A 41 16.18 -27.00 12.84
CA THR A 41 15.89 -27.78 11.63
C THR A 41 15.74 -26.84 10.44
N TYR A 42 16.55 -27.05 9.41
CA TYR A 42 16.46 -26.32 8.15
C TYR A 42 15.70 -27.14 7.13
N HIS A 43 14.79 -26.50 6.40
CA HIS A 43 14.04 -27.14 5.34
C HIS A 43 14.39 -26.53 3.99
N THR A 44 14.45 -27.38 2.96
CA THR A 44 14.69 -26.96 1.57
C THR A 44 13.50 -27.39 0.72
N ALA A 45 12.88 -26.43 0.04
CA ALA A 45 11.90 -26.71 -1.01
C ALA A 45 12.56 -26.48 -2.37
N THR A 46 12.55 -27.49 -3.24
CA THR A 46 13.11 -27.40 -4.60
C THR A 46 12.02 -27.68 -5.62
N PHE A 47 11.91 -26.84 -6.63
CA PHE A 47 11.01 -27.07 -7.76
C PHE A 47 11.70 -26.88 -9.10
N HIS A 48 11.21 -27.61 -10.09
CA HIS A 48 11.72 -27.63 -11.45
C HIS A 48 10.72 -26.95 -12.37
N ILE A 49 11.15 -25.92 -13.09
CA ILE A 49 10.34 -25.25 -14.11
C ILE A 49 10.89 -25.65 -15.48
N ARG A 50 10.03 -26.18 -16.35
CA ARG A 50 10.34 -26.51 -17.74
C ARG A 50 9.71 -25.47 -18.65
N PHE A 51 10.50 -24.94 -19.57
CA PHE A 51 10.06 -23.92 -20.52
C PHE A 51 9.84 -24.57 -21.89
N PRO A 52 8.60 -24.57 -22.44
CA PRO A 52 8.24 -25.36 -23.60
C PRO A 52 8.83 -24.82 -24.92
N HIS A 53 9.06 -23.51 -25.01
CA HIS A 53 9.47 -22.84 -26.24
C HIS A 53 10.93 -22.40 -26.19
N THR A 54 11.60 -22.49 -27.34
CA THR A 54 13.01 -22.09 -27.49
C THR A 54 13.08 -20.65 -27.97
N GLY A 55 13.92 -19.84 -27.34
CA GLY A 55 14.05 -18.41 -27.67
C GLY A 55 13.14 -17.49 -26.85
N ASP A 56 12.25 -18.04 -26.02
CA ASP A 56 11.37 -17.25 -25.16
C ASP A 56 12.13 -16.57 -24.02
N VAL A 57 11.69 -15.35 -23.68
CA VAL A 57 12.15 -14.63 -22.50
C VAL A 57 11.14 -14.84 -21.38
N CYS A 58 11.55 -15.57 -20.35
CA CYS A 58 10.71 -15.85 -19.18
C CYS A 58 11.18 -15.04 -17.97
N TYR A 59 10.21 -14.56 -17.19
CA TYR A 59 10.44 -13.84 -15.93
C TYR A 59 9.86 -14.65 -14.78
N LEU A 60 10.63 -14.76 -13.69
CA LEU A 60 10.21 -15.43 -12.47
C LEU A 60 10.30 -14.47 -11.30
N ALA A 61 9.24 -14.45 -10.49
CA ALA A 61 9.14 -13.65 -9.29
C ALA A 61 8.45 -14.47 -8.19
N TYR A 62 8.74 -14.15 -6.93
CA TYR A 62 8.09 -14.78 -5.76
C TYR A 62 6.59 -14.47 -5.72
N HIS A 63 6.22 -13.24 -6.08
CA HIS A 63 4.84 -12.81 -6.26
C HIS A 63 4.77 -11.82 -7.43
N TYR A 64 3.59 -11.67 -8.04
CA TYR A 64 3.43 -10.80 -9.21
C TYR A 64 3.85 -9.35 -8.88
N PRO A 65 4.86 -8.79 -9.58
CA PRO A 65 5.51 -7.57 -9.16
C PRO A 65 4.61 -6.35 -9.30
N TYR A 66 4.78 -5.40 -8.39
CA TYR A 66 4.17 -4.08 -8.46
C TYR A 66 5.27 -3.03 -8.31
N THR A 67 5.66 -2.43 -9.44
CA THR A 67 6.79 -1.50 -9.53
C THR A 67 6.40 -0.11 -9.02
N TYR A 68 7.40 0.68 -8.66
CA TYR A 68 7.18 2.08 -8.28
C TYR A 68 6.66 2.92 -9.46
N THR A 69 7.15 2.68 -10.68
CA THR A 69 6.63 3.34 -11.89
C THR A 69 5.15 3.02 -12.14
N ARG A 70 4.74 1.77 -11.92
CA ARG A 70 3.33 1.35 -11.99
C ARG A 70 2.48 2.12 -10.99
N LEU A 71 2.96 2.30 -9.75
CA LEU A 71 2.28 3.12 -8.75
C LEU A 71 2.03 4.54 -9.26
N LEU A 72 3.06 5.20 -9.79
CA LEU A 72 2.92 6.57 -10.31
C LEU A 72 1.91 6.65 -11.46
N SER A 73 1.91 5.67 -12.37
CA SER A 73 0.91 5.58 -13.44
C SER A 73 -0.51 5.36 -12.89
N ASP A 74 -0.68 4.51 -11.89
CA ASP A 74 -1.98 4.28 -11.26
C ASP A 74 -2.49 5.54 -10.54
N ILE A 75 -1.61 6.29 -9.84
CA ILE A 75 -1.95 7.58 -9.23
C ILE A 75 -2.43 8.59 -10.28
N ALA A 76 -1.73 8.68 -11.41
CA ALA A 76 -2.13 9.56 -12.50
C ALA A 76 -3.49 9.16 -13.09
N ARG A 77 -3.74 7.85 -13.24
CA ARG A 77 -5.05 7.33 -13.68
C ARG A 77 -6.16 7.69 -12.69
N TRP A 78 -5.97 7.44 -11.40
CA TRP A 78 -6.96 7.72 -10.36
C TRP A 78 -7.33 9.20 -10.28
N LYS A 79 -6.33 10.08 -10.42
CA LYS A 79 -6.57 11.52 -10.47
C LYS A 79 -7.52 11.89 -11.61
N LYS A 80 -7.29 11.34 -12.80
CA LYS A 80 -8.15 11.56 -13.98
C LYS A 80 -9.55 10.97 -13.81
N GLU A 81 -9.67 9.82 -13.16
CA GLU A 81 -10.98 9.19 -12.88
C GLU A 81 -11.79 10.01 -11.87
N ALA A 82 -11.15 10.52 -10.81
CA ALA A 82 -11.79 11.38 -9.83
C ALA A 82 -12.33 12.70 -10.43
N GLU A 83 -11.68 13.21 -11.48
CA GLU A 83 -12.10 14.43 -12.20
C GLU A 83 -13.28 14.21 -13.16
N ARG A 84 -13.54 12.97 -13.59
CA ARG A 84 -14.63 12.64 -14.53
C ARG A 84 -16.01 12.51 -13.88
N THR A 85 -16.06 12.41 -12.55
CA THR A 85 -17.28 12.05 -11.84
C THR A 85 -18.10 13.30 -11.51
N ASP A 86 -19.08 13.62 -12.34
CA ASP A 86 -19.91 14.84 -12.18
C ASP A 86 -20.99 14.69 -11.10
N SER A 87 -21.64 13.53 -10.99
CA SER A 87 -22.75 13.33 -10.05
C SER A 87 -22.30 13.18 -8.60
N ASN A 88 -21.09 12.67 -8.36
CA ASN A 88 -20.52 12.45 -7.03
C ASN A 88 -19.06 12.94 -6.99
N PRO A 89 -18.82 14.26 -6.99
CA PRO A 89 -17.49 14.80 -7.19
C PRO A 89 -16.51 14.34 -6.11
N VAL A 90 -15.42 13.71 -6.56
CA VAL A 90 -14.37 13.18 -5.69
C VAL A 90 -13.29 14.24 -5.49
N TYR A 91 -12.98 14.57 -4.23
CA TYR A 91 -11.77 15.31 -3.90
C TYR A 91 -10.60 14.33 -3.88
N PHE A 92 -9.68 14.46 -4.84
CA PHE A 92 -8.48 13.64 -4.94
C PHE A 92 -7.25 14.54 -5.00
N ARG A 93 -6.43 14.51 -3.96
CA ARG A 93 -5.19 15.29 -3.87
C ARG A 93 -4.00 14.36 -3.69
N VAL A 94 -2.95 14.60 -4.46
CA VAL A 94 -1.65 13.94 -4.31
C VAL A 94 -0.66 14.94 -3.72
N GLN A 95 0.03 14.55 -2.65
CA GLN A 95 1.14 15.33 -2.08
C GLN A 95 2.35 14.41 -1.93
N SER A 96 3.54 14.99 -1.86
CA SER A 96 4.71 14.26 -1.40
C SER A 96 4.74 14.32 0.13
N LEU A 97 4.76 13.17 0.80
CA LEU A 97 4.90 13.09 2.24
C LEU A 97 6.34 13.39 2.67
N THR A 98 7.29 12.75 1.99
CA THR A 98 8.73 12.89 2.18
C THR A 98 9.44 12.36 0.93
N SER A 99 10.76 12.51 0.87
CA SER A 99 11.62 11.77 -0.07
C SER A 99 12.36 10.67 0.68
N THR A 100 12.68 9.58 -0.02
CA THR A 100 13.52 8.49 0.50
C THR A 100 15.02 8.80 0.39
N LEU A 101 15.87 7.86 0.80
CA LEU A 101 17.33 7.99 0.73
C LEU A 101 17.85 8.11 -0.70
N LEU A 102 17.17 7.49 -1.68
CA LEU A 102 17.48 7.64 -3.10
C LEU A 102 16.64 8.74 -3.77
N GLU A 103 16.13 9.68 -2.98
CA GLU A 103 15.36 10.84 -3.45
C GLU A 103 14.06 10.49 -4.21
N ASN A 104 13.53 9.27 -4.01
CA ASN A 104 12.23 8.91 -4.56
C ASN A 104 11.12 9.54 -3.69
N PRO A 105 10.14 10.24 -4.27
CA PRO A 105 9.05 10.81 -3.49
C PRO A 105 8.17 9.71 -2.91
N VAL A 106 7.66 9.90 -1.70
CA VAL A 106 6.68 9.01 -1.08
C VAL A 106 5.31 9.69 -1.18
N PRO A 107 4.44 9.29 -2.13
CA PRO A 107 3.18 9.97 -2.33
C PRO A 107 2.20 9.67 -1.18
N VAL A 108 1.47 10.69 -0.75
CA VAL A 108 0.27 10.57 0.08
C VAL A 108 -0.95 11.04 -0.70
N LEU A 109 -1.98 10.20 -0.76
CA LEU A 109 -3.24 10.45 -1.42
C LEU A 109 -4.26 10.90 -0.39
N THR A 110 -4.99 11.97 -0.70
CA THR A 110 -6.15 12.41 0.08
C THR A 110 -7.40 12.20 -0.76
N ILE A 111 -8.33 11.37 -0.26
CA ILE A 111 -9.57 11.04 -0.95
C ILE A 111 -10.76 11.33 -0.02
N THR A 112 -11.71 12.14 -0.47
CA THR A 112 -12.97 12.41 0.25
C THR A 112 -14.02 12.96 -0.73
N ALA A 113 -15.27 13.15 -0.30
CA ALA A 113 -16.28 13.80 -1.13
C ALA A 113 -15.99 15.31 -1.22
N LYS A 114 -16.10 15.94 -2.40
CA LYS A 114 -16.08 17.42 -2.46
C LYS A 114 -17.30 17.93 -1.67
N SER A 115 -17.07 18.74 -0.65
CA SER A 115 -18.17 19.43 0.02
C SER A 115 -18.74 20.45 -0.97
N LEU A 116 -20.04 20.40 -1.25
CA LEU A 116 -20.73 21.37 -2.11
C LEU A 116 -20.84 22.77 -1.47
N LEU A 117 -20.36 22.92 -0.23
CA LEU A 117 -20.36 24.18 0.49
C LEU A 117 -19.00 24.89 0.31
N THR A 118 -19.04 25.87 -0.60
CA THR A 118 -18.28 27.14 -0.65
C THR A 118 -16.77 27.08 -0.90
N ASP A 119 -16.41 27.42 -2.14
CA ASP A 119 -15.47 28.46 -2.63
C ASP A 119 -14.41 29.17 -1.75
N ASP A 120 -14.22 28.89 -0.48
CA ASP A 120 -13.20 29.58 0.33
C ASP A 120 -12.04 28.66 0.69
N LYS A 121 -10.98 28.75 -0.12
CA LYS A 121 -9.50 28.64 0.10
C LYS A 121 -8.93 27.78 1.25
N SER A 122 -9.73 27.01 1.96
CA SER A 122 -9.35 26.19 3.11
C SER A 122 -9.40 24.74 2.67
N THR A 123 -8.23 24.22 2.32
CA THR A 123 -8.06 22.79 2.04
C THR A 123 -8.65 21.97 3.21
N PRO A 124 -9.18 20.75 2.99
CA PRO A 124 -9.65 19.89 4.08
C PRO A 124 -8.63 19.70 5.22
N ASP A 125 -7.34 19.85 4.92
CA ASP A 125 -6.23 19.83 5.89
C ASP A 125 -6.23 21.01 6.89
N GLN A 126 -6.84 22.16 6.55
CA GLN A 126 -6.95 23.33 7.43
C GLN A 126 -8.17 23.26 8.36
N LEU A 127 -9.30 22.69 7.88
CA LEU A 127 -10.51 22.52 8.70
C LEU A 127 -10.28 21.57 9.89
N ALA A 128 -9.39 20.59 9.75
CA ALA A 128 -8.99 19.73 10.86
C ALA A 128 -8.05 20.40 11.89
N ARG A 129 -7.33 21.46 11.50
CA ARG A 129 -6.41 22.19 12.39
C ARG A 129 -7.10 23.25 13.24
N LEU A 130 -8.26 23.75 12.80
CA LEU A 130 -9.03 24.77 13.51
C LEU A 130 -9.79 24.24 14.75
N SER A 131 -9.81 22.93 14.98
CA SER A 131 -10.55 22.31 16.08
C SER A 131 -9.68 21.71 17.19
N VAL A 132 -8.35 21.87 17.15
CA VAL A 132 -7.45 21.40 18.22
C VAL A 132 -7.09 22.55 19.14
N SER A 133 -8.08 23.00 19.91
CA SER A 133 -7.84 23.73 21.16
C SER A 133 -8.87 23.26 22.20
N ALA A 134 -8.70 22.03 22.66
CA ALA A 134 -9.21 21.57 23.94
C ALA A 134 -8.17 20.61 24.54
N SER A 135 -7.83 20.91 25.79
CA SER A 135 -6.72 20.42 26.64
C SER A 135 -6.57 18.90 26.78
N GLU A 136 -5.32 18.49 27.06
CA GLU A 136 -4.87 17.13 27.36
C GLU A 136 -5.52 16.47 28.60
N VAL A 137 -5.38 15.13 28.67
CA VAL A 137 -5.05 14.27 29.84
C VAL A 137 -5.98 13.03 30.02
N ASP A 138 -5.35 11.86 29.84
CA ASP A 138 -5.56 10.53 30.45
C ASP A 138 -6.65 9.54 29.93
N GLY A 139 -6.21 8.29 29.74
CA GLY A 139 -7.02 7.07 29.62
C GLY A 139 -7.56 6.70 28.23
N CYS A 140 -7.36 5.43 27.82
CA CYS A 140 -8.11 4.81 26.71
C CYS A 140 -9.62 4.87 26.99
N LYS A 141 -10.29 5.90 26.47
CA LYS A 141 -11.75 5.95 26.46
C LYS A 141 -12.28 5.25 25.21
N PRO A 142 -13.30 4.38 25.33
CA PRO A 142 -13.99 3.82 24.18
C PRO A 142 -14.56 4.95 23.32
N MET A 143 -14.61 4.72 22.01
CA MET A 143 -15.14 5.66 21.02
C MET A 143 -16.46 6.27 21.51
N PRO A 144 -16.61 7.62 21.50
CA PRO A 144 -17.83 8.26 21.98
C PRO A 144 -19.02 7.89 21.10
N ASP A 145 -20.19 7.81 21.73
CA ASP A 145 -21.47 7.48 21.11
C ASP A 145 -21.82 8.45 19.95
N ARG A 146 -22.45 7.88 18.92
CA ARG A 146 -22.76 8.46 17.60
C ARG A 146 -23.69 9.68 17.66
N SER A 147 -24.30 9.94 18.82
CA SER A 147 -25.29 11.00 19.06
C SER A 147 -24.71 12.42 19.17
N PHE A 148 -23.38 12.60 19.24
CA PHE A 148 -22.76 13.93 19.41
C PHE A 148 -22.21 14.59 18.12
N TYR A 149 -22.24 13.94 16.96
CA TYR A 149 -21.86 14.56 15.68
C TYR A 149 -23.00 15.41 15.10
N THR A 150 -23.48 16.40 15.86
CA THR A 150 -24.34 17.45 15.33
C THR A 150 -23.52 18.74 15.18
N ARG A 151 -23.20 19.06 13.91
CA ARG A 151 -22.92 20.41 13.41
C ARG A 151 -21.57 21.07 13.79
N SER A 152 -20.51 20.27 13.90
CA SER A 152 -19.13 20.68 13.59
C SER A 152 -18.57 19.76 12.50
N SER A 153 -18.17 20.38 11.38
CA SER A 153 -17.94 19.81 10.05
C SER A 153 -16.64 19.01 9.90
N ILE A 154 -16.22 18.30 10.95
CA ILE A 154 -14.94 17.60 10.95
C ILE A 154 -15.18 16.13 10.61
N ARG A 155 -14.86 15.76 9.37
CA ARG A 155 -14.86 14.36 8.96
C ARG A 155 -13.65 13.63 9.58
N PRO A 156 -13.84 12.50 10.25
CA PRO A 156 -12.73 11.71 10.80
C PRO A 156 -11.77 11.23 9.71
N TYR A 157 -10.49 11.11 10.07
CA TYR A 157 -9.45 10.59 9.18
C TYR A 157 -9.35 9.08 9.26
N ILE A 158 -9.20 8.43 8.11
CA ILE A 158 -8.74 7.04 8.00
C ILE A 158 -7.37 7.07 7.34
N PHE A 159 -6.34 6.64 8.08
CA PHE A 159 -4.97 6.58 7.60
C PHE A 159 -4.60 5.15 7.21
N LEU A 160 -4.09 4.96 6.00
CA LEU A 160 -3.73 3.64 5.47
C LEU A 160 -2.35 3.69 4.85
N THR A 161 -1.53 2.67 5.11
CA THR A 161 -0.19 2.53 4.52
C THR A 161 0.01 1.13 3.97
N ALA A 162 0.90 0.99 2.98
CA ALA A 162 1.29 -0.30 2.43
C ALA A 162 2.76 -0.32 2.00
N ARG A 163 3.28 -1.52 1.73
CA ARG A 163 4.67 -1.78 1.27
C ARG A 163 5.74 -1.15 2.16
N VAL A 164 5.72 -1.47 3.45
CA VAL A 164 6.88 -1.23 4.33
C VAL A 164 8.01 -2.18 3.96
N HIS A 165 7.68 -3.47 3.78
CA HIS A 165 8.58 -4.45 3.19
C HIS A 165 8.40 -4.47 1.67
N SER A 166 9.51 -4.32 0.95
CA SER A 166 9.52 -4.22 -0.51
C SER A 166 9.04 -5.50 -1.22
N GLY A 167 9.29 -6.68 -0.64
CA GLY A 167 8.91 -7.99 -1.19
C GLY A 167 7.41 -8.33 -1.07
N GLU A 168 6.66 -7.63 -0.21
CA GLU A 168 5.24 -7.88 0.06
C GLU A 168 4.34 -7.24 -1.00
N THR A 169 4.54 -7.61 -2.26
CA THR A 169 3.87 -7.00 -3.43
C THR A 169 2.35 -7.15 -3.41
N ASN A 170 1.81 -8.18 -2.75
CA ASN A 170 0.38 -8.37 -2.51
C ASN A 170 -0.28 -7.14 -1.87
N SER A 171 0.39 -6.46 -0.93
CA SER A 171 -0.16 -5.27 -0.28
C SER A 171 -0.40 -4.10 -1.26
N SER A 172 0.41 -3.97 -2.32
CA SER A 172 0.16 -2.95 -3.36
C SER A 172 -1.06 -3.27 -4.21
N TRP A 173 -1.29 -4.54 -4.53
CA TRP A 173 -2.48 -4.94 -5.30
C TRP A 173 -3.76 -4.71 -4.50
N VAL A 174 -3.75 -5.01 -3.20
CA VAL A 174 -4.85 -4.68 -2.30
C VAL A 174 -5.08 -3.17 -2.25
N MET A 175 -4.01 -2.38 -2.10
CA MET A 175 -4.11 -0.92 -2.08
C MET A 175 -4.65 -0.35 -3.40
N GLN A 176 -4.23 -0.91 -4.53
CA GLN A 176 -4.73 -0.53 -5.85
C GLN A 176 -6.23 -0.78 -5.97
N GLY A 177 -6.70 -1.96 -5.54
CA GLY A 177 -8.12 -2.31 -5.53
C GLY A 177 -8.94 -1.39 -4.61
N LEU A 178 -8.41 -1.08 -3.43
CA LEU A 178 -9.04 -0.14 -2.50
C LEU A 178 -9.20 1.25 -3.12
N VAL A 179 -8.14 1.81 -3.71
CA VAL A 179 -8.21 3.15 -4.31
C VAL A 179 -9.12 3.16 -5.54
N ASN A 180 -9.10 2.12 -6.38
CA ASN A 180 -10.06 1.95 -7.48
C ASN A 180 -11.50 2.01 -6.95
N HIS A 181 -11.80 1.30 -5.87
CA HIS A 181 -13.13 1.31 -5.26
C HIS A 181 -13.48 2.69 -4.69
N LEU A 182 -12.55 3.32 -3.95
CA LEU A 182 -12.74 4.65 -3.38
C LEU A 182 -12.88 5.76 -4.40
N VAL A 183 -12.40 5.61 -5.63
CA VAL A 183 -12.60 6.59 -6.71
C VAL A 183 -13.87 6.31 -7.52
N SER A 184 -14.40 5.08 -7.46
CA SER A 184 -15.61 4.69 -8.19
C SER A 184 -16.91 5.32 -7.67
N ASP A 185 -17.96 5.24 -8.50
CA ASP A 185 -19.34 5.62 -8.18
C ASP A 185 -20.12 4.57 -7.37
N HIS A 186 -19.44 3.55 -6.86
CA HIS A 186 -20.11 2.55 -6.04
C HIS A 186 -20.78 3.19 -4.81
N PRO A 187 -22.06 2.90 -4.49
CA PRO A 187 -22.78 3.59 -3.41
C PRO A 187 -22.07 3.57 -2.06
N VAL A 188 -21.47 2.42 -1.71
CA VAL A 188 -20.67 2.27 -0.48
C VAL A 188 -19.44 3.17 -0.50
N ALA A 189 -18.78 3.34 -1.65
CA ALA A 189 -17.61 4.20 -1.78
C ALA A 189 -18.01 5.69 -1.68
N VAL A 190 -19.13 6.07 -2.31
CA VAL A 190 -19.71 7.42 -2.19
C VAL A 190 -20.01 7.74 -0.72
N GLN A 191 -20.71 6.85 -0.02
CA GLN A 191 -21.03 7.02 1.39
C GLN A 191 -19.78 7.11 2.26
N ALA A 192 -18.79 6.24 2.04
CA ALA A 192 -17.53 6.26 2.76
C ALA A 192 -16.79 7.60 2.57
N ARG A 193 -16.74 8.12 1.34
CA ARG A 193 -16.15 9.43 1.02
C ARG A 193 -16.89 10.61 1.68
N GLN A 194 -18.20 10.50 1.89
CA GLN A 194 -18.99 11.53 2.59
C GLN A 194 -18.72 11.55 4.09
N GLN A 195 -18.40 10.40 4.67
CA GLN A 195 -18.20 10.24 6.12
C GLN A 195 -16.75 10.46 6.55
N PHE A 196 -15.76 10.10 5.71
CA PHE A 196 -14.35 10.06 6.10
C PHE A 196 -13.45 10.87 5.16
N ILE A 197 -12.27 11.24 5.68
CA ILE A 197 -11.13 11.70 4.89
C ILE A 197 -10.08 10.59 4.87
N PHE A 198 -9.85 10.00 3.70
CA PHE A 198 -8.84 8.96 3.54
C PHE A 198 -7.49 9.60 3.28
N LYS A 199 -6.48 9.22 4.06
CA LYS A 199 -5.07 9.56 3.87
C LYS A 199 -4.30 8.27 3.62
N ILE A 200 -3.84 8.08 2.39
CA ILE A 200 -3.30 6.80 1.92
C ILE A 200 -1.86 6.97 1.45
N VAL A 201 -0.94 6.21 2.03
CA VAL A 201 0.44 6.07 1.56
C VAL A 201 0.60 4.70 0.89
N PRO A 202 0.46 4.61 -0.43
CA PRO A 202 0.36 3.31 -1.12
C PRO A 202 1.67 2.52 -1.17
N MET A 203 2.81 3.19 -0.98
CA MET A 203 4.12 2.54 -0.92
C MET A 203 5.08 3.34 -0.03
N LEU A 204 5.41 2.79 1.14
CA LEU A 204 6.29 3.46 2.10
C LEU A 204 7.78 3.28 1.78
N ASN A 205 8.15 2.18 1.11
CA ASN A 205 9.53 1.84 0.80
C ASN A 205 9.79 1.71 -0.72
N PRO A 206 9.69 2.79 -1.51
CA PRO A 206 9.93 2.73 -2.95
C PRO A 206 11.37 2.34 -3.30
N ASP A 207 12.38 2.73 -2.51
CA ASP A 207 13.79 2.38 -2.75
C ASP A 207 14.02 0.87 -2.73
N GLY A 208 13.50 0.18 -1.70
CA GLY A 208 13.60 -1.28 -1.62
C GLY A 208 12.89 -1.98 -2.78
N VAL A 209 11.78 -1.41 -3.27
CA VAL A 209 11.05 -1.92 -4.45
C VAL A 209 11.87 -1.76 -5.72
N ILE A 210 12.49 -0.59 -5.93
CA ILE A 210 13.31 -0.31 -7.10
C ILE A 210 14.58 -1.18 -7.10
N CYS A 211 15.22 -1.34 -5.93
CA CYS A 211 16.44 -2.13 -5.80
C CYS A 211 16.21 -3.63 -5.65
N GLY A 212 14.96 -4.09 -5.44
CA GLY A 212 14.63 -5.50 -5.22
C GLY A 212 15.25 -6.08 -3.94
N LYS A 213 15.23 -5.33 -2.84
CA LYS A 213 15.86 -5.69 -1.55
C LYS A 213 14.87 -5.74 -0.41
#